data_AF-A0A2H5ZIP4-F1
#
_entry.id   AF-A0A2H5ZIP4-F1
#
_cell.length_a   1.000
_cell.length_b   1.000
_cell.length_c   1.000
_cell.angle_alpha   90.00
_cell.angle_beta   90.00
_cell.angle_gamma   90.00
#
_symmetry.space_group_name_H-M   'P 1'
#
loop_
_entity.id
_entity.type
_entity.pdbx_description
1 polymer ?
#
loop_
_entity_poly.entity_id
_entity_poly.type
_entity_poly.pdbx_seq_one_letter_code
_entity_poly.pdbx_strand_id
1 'polypeptide(L)'
;MSESRSHAFDATSPQQGANVIEPLLVLVYRVLAWTFGIVGGLFFLFPDGTIDALNAVGRLLGFAPAPHLAHRFWLSLGVAYMAVVTSLAALIARGPVAHRILMLPLAIGKATSSLTCLWFFLLYDRYFIYLANFLVDASLALLAWATYVATAPTLPGTLPPRARRTLEAVAEALFPQEGATSPRVRIQELADAVERQLAERGPLVIRAFSGLLTFVDWNPRLFHLRWQRLSELPWVERVSVLESMEQSRWLVRRQAAHTMKLLLGLHGYSQPALRVDLHVDDHWLASRLEQARARRERGEKGPYPIPAPVE
;
A
#
# COMPACT_ATOMS: atom_id res chain seq x y z
N MET A 1 30.31 -27.08 -45.48
CA MET A 1 28.95 -26.54 -45.63
C MET A 1 27.98 -27.44 -44.88
N SER A 2 27.67 -27.10 -43.64
CA SER A 2 26.47 -27.57 -42.93
C SER A 2 26.21 -26.61 -41.77
N GLU A 3 24.95 -26.30 -41.56
CA GLU A 3 24.38 -25.10 -40.95
C GLU A 3 24.70 -24.92 -39.46
N SER A 4 25.24 -23.74 -39.14
CA SER A 4 25.17 -23.16 -37.79
C SER A 4 23.80 -22.49 -37.65
N ARG A 5 22.82 -23.21 -37.07
CA ARG A 5 21.55 -22.60 -36.64
C ARG A 5 21.79 -21.89 -35.31
N SER A 6 21.97 -20.59 -35.43
CA SER A 6 21.83 -19.61 -34.36
C SER A 6 20.50 -19.79 -33.64
N HIS A 7 20.56 -20.33 -32.42
CA HIS A 7 19.50 -20.10 -31.44
C HIS A 7 19.52 -18.61 -31.08
N ALA A 8 18.79 -17.82 -31.86
CA ALA A 8 18.38 -16.48 -31.47
C ALA A 8 17.57 -16.64 -30.18
N PHE A 9 18.17 -16.25 -29.07
CA PHE A 9 17.51 -16.08 -27.80
C PHE A 9 16.47 -14.96 -27.98
N ASP A 10 15.23 -15.37 -28.22
CA ASP A 10 14.08 -14.50 -28.38
C ASP A 10 13.81 -13.82 -27.04
N ALA A 11 14.40 -12.64 -26.85
CA ALA A 11 14.35 -11.84 -25.63
C ALA A 11 13.00 -11.10 -25.47
N THR A 12 11.89 -11.77 -25.79
CA THR A 12 10.53 -11.20 -25.78
C THR A 12 9.73 -11.64 -24.56
N SER A 13 10.29 -11.59 -23.34
CA SER A 13 9.53 -11.93 -22.12
C SER A 13 10.11 -11.34 -20.83
N PRO A 14 10.12 -9.99 -20.66
CA PRO A 14 9.62 -9.44 -19.39
C PRO A 14 8.77 -8.14 -19.53
N GLN A 15 8.53 -7.63 -20.75
CA GLN A 15 7.92 -6.31 -20.94
C GLN A 15 6.38 -6.24 -20.88
N GLN A 16 5.67 -7.36 -20.87
CA GLN A 16 4.20 -7.36 -20.97
C GLN A 16 3.48 -6.73 -19.76
N GLY A 17 4.06 -6.75 -18.56
CA GLY A 17 3.47 -6.12 -17.37
C GLY A 17 3.55 -4.58 -17.35
N ALA A 18 4.47 -3.99 -18.11
CA ALA A 18 4.61 -2.54 -18.25
C ALA A 18 3.56 -1.94 -19.22
N ASN A 19 2.99 -2.75 -20.11
CA ASN A 19 2.19 -2.29 -21.25
C ASN A 19 0.77 -1.81 -20.92
N VAL A 20 0.21 -2.11 -19.74
CA VAL A 20 -1.18 -1.72 -19.39
C VAL A 20 -1.23 -0.55 -18.40
N ILE A 21 -0.22 -0.42 -17.53
CA ILE A 21 -0.23 0.58 -16.47
C ILE A 21 0.04 1.97 -17.04
N GLU A 22 0.99 2.07 -17.98
CA GLU A 22 1.33 3.35 -18.59
C GLU A 22 0.16 4.02 -19.34
N PRO A 23 -0.57 3.35 -20.25
CA PRO A 23 -1.73 3.97 -20.91
C PRO A 23 -2.85 4.34 -19.91
N LEU A 24 -3.05 3.54 -18.85
CA LEU A 24 -4.00 3.87 -17.79
C LEU A 24 -3.57 5.13 -17.04
N LEU A 25 -2.29 5.25 -16.66
CA LEU A 25 -1.77 6.44 -15.99
C LEU A 25 -1.88 7.68 -16.89
N VAL A 26 -1.56 7.55 -18.18
CA VAL A 26 -1.75 8.62 -19.17
C VAL A 26 -3.21 9.07 -19.17
N LEU A 27 -4.17 8.14 -19.24
CA LEU A 27 -5.60 8.45 -19.21
C LEU A 27 -5.99 9.17 -17.91
N VAL A 28 -5.60 8.64 -16.75
CA VAL A 28 -5.89 9.22 -15.43
C VAL A 28 -5.39 10.66 -15.36
N TYR A 29 -4.13 10.90 -15.70
CA TYR A 29 -3.55 12.25 -15.62
C TYR A 29 -4.10 13.21 -16.67
N ARG A 30 -4.52 12.74 -17.85
CA ARG A 30 -5.24 13.56 -18.84
C ARG A 30 -6.61 13.99 -18.31
N VAL A 31 -7.37 13.07 -17.72
CA VAL A 31 -8.66 13.38 -17.11
C VAL A 31 -8.48 14.36 -15.96
N LEU A 32 -7.46 14.19 -15.12
CA LEU A 32 -7.14 15.16 -14.07
C LEU A 32 -6.77 16.53 -14.62
N ALA A 33 -5.93 16.62 -15.65
CA ALA A 33 -5.57 17.89 -16.28
C ALA A 33 -6.81 18.62 -16.83
N TRP A 34 -7.69 17.92 -17.53
CA TRP A 34 -8.96 18.48 -17.99
C TRP A 34 -9.85 18.92 -16.84
N THR A 35 -9.98 18.09 -15.80
CA THR A 35 -10.80 18.40 -14.63
C THR A 35 -10.29 19.65 -13.91
N PHE A 36 -8.99 19.75 -13.65
CA PHE A 36 -8.40 20.92 -13.01
C PHE A 36 -8.53 22.18 -13.86
N GLY A 37 -8.33 22.07 -15.17
CA GLY A 37 -8.51 23.19 -16.10
C GLY A 37 -9.96 23.69 -16.15
N ILE A 38 -10.92 22.78 -16.25
CA ILE A 38 -12.36 23.11 -16.28
C ILE A 38 -12.81 23.69 -14.95
N VAL A 39 -12.49 23.05 -13.82
CA VAL A 39 -12.88 23.52 -12.48
C VAL A 39 -12.21 24.87 -12.19
N GLY A 40 -10.92 25.03 -12.52
CA GLY A 40 -10.22 26.31 -12.38
C GLY A 40 -10.82 27.42 -13.24
N GLY A 41 -11.20 27.11 -14.48
CA GLY A 41 -11.88 28.04 -15.39
C GLY A 41 -13.28 28.42 -14.90
N LEU A 42 -14.08 27.45 -14.45
CA LEU A 42 -15.40 27.71 -13.86
C LEU A 42 -15.30 28.56 -12.60
N PHE A 43 -14.35 28.27 -11.71
CA PHE A 43 -14.12 29.05 -10.50
C PHE A 43 -13.66 30.48 -10.81
N PHE A 44 -12.87 30.68 -11.87
CA PHE A 44 -12.46 32.01 -12.32
C PHE A 44 -13.63 32.83 -12.89
N LEU A 45 -14.46 32.22 -13.73
CA LEU A 45 -15.57 32.88 -14.40
C LEU A 45 -16.79 33.09 -13.47
N PHE A 46 -17.04 32.13 -12.58
CA PHE A 46 -18.20 32.08 -11.70
C PHE A 46 -17.80 31.70 -10.26
N PRO A 47 -17.01 32.54 -9.56
CA PRO A 47 -16.54 32.24 -8.21
C PRO A 47 -17.69 32.05 -7.22
N ASP A 48 -18.65 32.97 -7.21
CA ASP A 48 -19.78 32.93 -6.28
C ASP A 48 -20.76 31.80 -6.62
N GLY A 49 -21.00 31.55 -7.92
CA GLY A 49 -21.85 30.44 -8.35
C GLY A 49 -21.31 29.07 -7.94
N THR A 50 -19.99 28.90 -7.90
CA THR A 50 -19.36 27.67 -7.42
C THR A 50 -19.57 27.48 -5.92
N ILE A 51 -19.45 28.56 -5.14
CA ILE A 51 -19.72 28.55 -3.69
C ILE A 51 -21.19 28.27 -3.43
N ASP A 52 -22.11 28.87 -4.19
CA ASP A 52 -23.55 28.69 -4.02
C ASP A 52 -23.98 27.24 -4.30
N ALA A 53 -23.41 26.60 -5.32
CA ALA A 53 -23.65 25.19 -5.61
C ALA A 53 -23.17 24.29 -4.46
N LEU A 54 -21.98 24.53 -3.92
CA LEU A 54 -21.46 23.79 -2.77
C LEU A 54 -22.28 24.04 -1.51
N ASN A 55 -22.72 25.27 -1.28
CA ASN A 55 -23.60 25.64 -0.18
C ASN A 55 -24.98 24.97 -0.33
N ALA A 56 -25.50 24.78 -1.54
CA ALA A 56 -26.75 24.06 -1.75
C ALA A 56 -26.63 22.59 -1.32
N VAL A 57 -25.54 21.92 -1.69
CA VAL A 57 -25.24 20.56 -1.20
C VAL A 57 -25.02 20.53 0.31
N GLY A 58 -24.29 21.51 0.84
CA GLY A 58 -24.06 21.65 2.29
C GLY A 58 -25.36 21.82 3.08
N ARG A 59 -26.30 22.64 2.60
CA ARG A 59 -27.61 22.85 3.22
C ARG A 59 -28.44 21.56 3.24
N LEU A 60 -28.41 20.76 2.17
CA LEU A 60 -29.07 19.45 2.14
C LEU A 60 -28.52 18.49 3.20
N LEU A 61 -27.24 18.65 3.57
CA LEU A 61 -26.56 17.87 4.60
C LEU A 61 -26.58 18.54 5.99
N GLY A 62 -27.27 19.68 6.15
CA GLY A 62 -27.43 20.38 7.43
C GLY A 62 -26.28 21.31 7.82
N PHE A 63 -25.38 21.66 6.89
CA PHE A 63 -24.27 22.59 7.16
C PHE A 63 -24.66 24.06 6.94
N ALA A 64 -24.04 24.95 7.72
CA ALA A 64 -24.15 26.39 7.52
C ALA A 64 -23.51 26.82 6.18
N PRO A 65 -24.06 27.84 5.49
CA PRO A 65 -23.49 28.33 4.24
C PRO A 65 -22.15 29.02 4.51
N ALA A 66 -21.16 28.71 3.69
CA ALA A 66 -19.89 29.42 3.67
C ALA A 66 -20.08 30.83 3.09
N PRO A 67 -19.37 31.85 3.61
CA PRO A 67 -19.41 33.20 3.06
C PRO A 67 -18.80 33.26 1.65
N HIS A 68 -19.26 34.21 0.83
CA HIS A 68 -18.70 34.49 -0.49
C HIS A 68 -17.26 35.00 -0.41
N LEU A 69 -16.49 34.85 -1.50
CA LEU A 69 -15.08 35.24 -1.56
C LEU A 69 -14.92 36.74 -1.29
N ALA A 70 -14.37 37.08 -0.13
CA ALA A 70 -14.23 38.48 0.29
C ALA A 70 -13.24 39.29 -0.57
N HIS A 71 -12.26 38.66 -1.27
CA HIS A 71 -11.23 39.40 -2.01
C HIS A 71 -10.76 38.74 -3.31
N ARG A 72 -10.66 39.56 -4.38
CA ARG A 72 -10.12 39.17 -5.71
C ARG A 72 -8.69 38.64 -5.67
N PHE A 73 -7.91 39.01 -4.65
CA PHE A 73 -6.57 38.51 -4.43
C PHE A 73 -6.55 36.97 -4.22
N TRP A 74 -7.45 36.45 -3.36
CA TRP A 74 -7.54 35.01 -3.10
C TRP A 74 -8.02 34.22 -4.32
N LEU A 75 -8.92 34.83 -5.11
CA LEU A 75 -9.34 34.27 -6.40
C LEU A 75 -8.14 34.12 -7.35
N SER A 76 -7.31 35.17 -7.48
CA SER A 76 -6.10 35.12 -8.31
C SER A 76 -5.13 34.02 -7.86
N LEU A 77 -4.92 33.86 -6.55
CA LEU A 77 -4.06 32.81 -6.00
C LEU A 77 -4.62 31.40 -6.27
N GLY A 78 -5.93 31.21 -6.11
CA GLY A 78 -6.61 29.95 -6.41
C GLY A 78 -6.50 29.56 -7.88
N VAL A 79 -6.66 30.53 -8.78
CA VAL A 79 -6.52 30.32 -10.24
C VAL A 79 -5.06 30.00 -10.62
N ALA A 80 -4.09 30.71 -10.04
CA ALA A 80 -2.68 30.42 -10.26
C ALA A 80 -2.33 28.99 -9.81
N TYR A 81 -2.84 28.56 -8.65
CA TYR A 81 -2.67 27.18 -8.18
C TYR A 81 -3.31 26.17 -9.13
N MET A 82 -4.54 26.42 -9.60
CA MET A 82 -5.22 25.55 -10.58
C MET A 82 -4.44 25.42 -11.89
N ALA A 83 -3.83 26.51 -12.38
CA ALA A 83 -2.96 26.48 -13.55
C ALA A 83 -1.71 25.61 -13.33
N VAL A 84 -1.07 25.70 -12.15
CA VAL A 84 0.08 24.87 -11.80
C VAL A 84 -0.30 23.38 -11.76
N VAL A 85 -1.36 23.00 -11.04
CA VAL A 85 -1.74 21.58 -10.93
C VAL A 85 -2.22 21.00 -12.26
N THR A 86 -2.87 21.81 -13.10
CA THR A 86 -3.24 21.45 -14.47
C THR A 86 -2.00 21.18 -15.32
N SER A 87 -1.00 22.07 -15.24
CA SER A 87 0.26 21.94 -15.98
C SER A 87 1.05 20.72 -15.53
N LEU A 88 1.13 20.46 -14.21
CA LEU A 88 1.75 19.26 -13.67
C LEU A 88 1.06 18.00 -14.19
N ALA A 89 -0.27 17.93 -14.11
CA ALA A 89 -1.03 16.78 -14.60
C ALA A 89 -0.83 16.56 -16.11
N ALA A 90 -0.82 17.64 -16.91
CA ALA A 90 -0.58 17.57 -18.34
C ALA A 90 0.84 17.11 -18.69
N LEU A 91 1.85 17.55 -17.95
CA LEU A 91 3.24 17.09 -18.13
C LEU A 91 3.40 15.63 -17.74
N ILE A 92 2.82 15.20 -16.62
CA ILE A 92 2.83 13.80 -16.18
C ILE A 92 2.15 12.92 -17.22
N ALA A 93 1.03 13.36 -17.79
CA ALA A 93 0.31 12.63 -18.83
C ALA A 93 1.11 12.38 -20.11
N ARG A 94 2.14 13.19 -20.42
CA ARG A 94 3.00 13.00 -21.61
C ARG A 94 4.01 11.86 -21.45
N GLY A 95 4.26 11.43 -20.23
CA GLY A 95 5.16 10.32 -19.93
C GLY A 95 5.22 10.07 -18.42
N PRO A 96 4.28 9.29 -17.86
CA PRO A 96 4.12 9.16 -16.41
C PRO A 96 5.38 8.61 -15.71
N VAL A 97 6.08 7.68 -16.36
CA VAL A 97 7.32 7.09 -15.81
C VAL A 97 8.47 8.10 -15.87
N ALA A 98 8.65 8.77 -17.02
CA ALA A 98 9.71 9.76 -17.22
C ALA A 98 9.56 10.99 -16.30
N HIS A 99 8.31 11.44 -16.11
CA HIS A 99 7.98 12.62 -15.31
C HIS A 99 7.51 12.29 -13.89
N ARG A 100 7.82 11.08 -13.38
CA ARG A 100 7.35 10.63 -12.05
C ARG A 100 7.62 11.63 -10.93
N ILE A 101 8.74 12.36 -11.00
CA ILE A 101 9.14 13.30 -9.96
C ILE A 101 8.18 14.49 -9.84
N LEU A 102 7.43 14.81 -10.91
CA LEU A 102 6.37 15.83 -10.91
C LEU A 102 5.10 15.39 -10.18
N MET A 103 4.93 14.09 -9.92
CA MET A 103 3.80 13.57 -9.12
C MET A 103 3.93 13.98 -7.64
N LEU A 104 5.15 14.13 -7.13
CA LEU A 104 5.41 14.56 -5.75
C LEU A 104 4.91 15.97 -5.43
N PRO A 105 5.28 17.04 -6.17
CA PRO A 105 4.76 18.38 -5.91
C PRO A 105 3.23 18.45 -6.06
N LEU A 106 2.64 17.67 -6.97
CA LEU A 106 1.18 17.56 -7.08
C LEU A 106 0.58 16.93 -5.81
N ALA A 107 1.15 15.81 -5.35
CA ALA A 107 0.71 15.13 -4.13
C ALA A 107 0.85 16.03 -2.88
N ILE A 108 2.00 16.68 -2.73
CA ILE A 108 2.28 17.61 -1.62
C ILE A 108 1.31 18.78 -1.67
N GLY A 109 1.13 19.42 -2.83
CA GLY A 109 0.21 20.55 -2.97
C GLY A 109 -1.22 20.20 -2.55
N LYS A 110 -1.71 19.03 -2.98
CA LYS A 110 -3.05 18.54 -2.63
C LYS A 110 -3.15 18.09 -1.16
N ALA A 111 -2.10 17.47 -0.62
CA ALA A 111 -2.03 17.12 0.79
C ALA A 111 -2.07 18.36 1.69
N THR A 112 -1.31 19.41 1.36
CA THR A 112 -1.29 20.66 2.11
C THR A 112 -2.66 21.34 2.09
N SER A 113 -3.30 21.43 0.92
CA SER A 113 -4.65 22.01 0.77
C SER A 113 -5.69 21.22 1.59
N SER A 114 -5.72 19.89 1.48
CA SER A 114 -6.66 19.05 2.22
C SER A 114 -6.46 19.11 3.73
N LEU A 115 -5.22 19.02 4.22
CA LEU A 115 -4.91 19.12 5.66
C LEU A 115 -5.28 20.49 6.23
N THR A 116 -5.05 21.56 5.46
CA THR A 116 -5.44 22.92 5.88
C THR A 116 -6.96 23.06 5.94
N CYS A 117 -7.70 22.48 4.99
CA CYS A 117 -9.16 22.48 5.03
C CYS A 117 -9.71 21.64 6.19
N LEU A 118 -9.11 20.47 6.46
CA LEU A 118 -9.47 19.67 7.62
C LEU A 118 -9.22 20.44 8.93
N TRP A 119 -8.09 21.13 9.03
CA TRP A 119 -7.76 21.98 10.16
C TRP A 119 -8.81 23.07 10.37
N PHE A 120 -9.20 23.79 9.32
CA PHE A 120 -10.26 24.81 9.41
C PHE A 120 -11.61 24.23 9.80
N PHE A 121 -11.99 23.09 9.22
CA PHE A 121 -13.24 22.41 9.55
C PHE A 121 -13.31 21.97 11.02
N LEU A 122 -12.19 21.51 11.60
CA LEU A 122 -12.16 21.00 12.97
C LEU A 122 -12.08 22.11 14.03
N LEU A 123 -11.37 23.21 13.75
CA LEU A 123 -11.02 24.21 14.76
C LEU A 123 -11.76 25.55 14.63
N TYR A 124 -12.32 25.86 13.47
CA TYR A 124 -13.02 27.11 13.23
C TYR A 124 -14.48 26.79 12.88
N ASP A 125 -14.91 27.15 11.67
CA ASP A 125 -16.28 26.96 11.22
C ASP A 125 -16.40 25.64 10.45
N ARG A 126 -17.47 24.90 10.78
CA ARG A 126 -17.81 23.64 10.12
C ARG A 126 -18.54 23.88 8.82
N TYR A 127 -17.91 24.58 7.87
CA TYR A 127 -18.49 24.74 6.55
C TYR A 127 -18.29 23.47 5.72
N PHE A 128 -19.33 23.07 4.98
CA PHE A 128 -19.29 21.90 4.11
C PHE A 128 -18.16 21.97 3.08
N ILE A 129 -17.85 23.17 2.58
CA ILE A 129 -16.79 23.39 1.59
C ILE A 129 -15.42 22.89 2.05
N TYR A 130 -15.10 23.03 3.34
CA TYR A 130 -13.82 22.56 3.89
C TYR A 130 -13.75 21.04 3.95
N LEU A 131 -14.85 20.38 4.34
CA LEU A 131 -14.93 18.93 4.36
C LEU A 131 -14.88 18.34 2.94
N ALA A 132 -15.64 18.92 2.02
CA ALA A 132 -15.66 18.50 0.62
C ALA A 132 -14.27 18.65 0.00
N ASN A 133 -13.59 19.79 0.22
CA ASN A 133 -12.25 19.99 -0.29
C ASN A 133 -11.24 19.04 0.35
N PHE A 134 -11.33 18.79 1.66
CA PHE A 134 -10.50 17.78 2.33
C PHE A 134 -10.64 16.41 1.65
N LEU A 135 -11.86 15.92 1.43
CA LEU A 135 -12.09 14.59 0.85
C LEU A 135 -11.57 14.51 -0.59
N VAL A 136 -11.87 15.51 -1.42
CA VAL A 136 -11.43 15.54 -2.82
C VAL A 136 -9.91 15.66 -2.91
N ASP A 137 -9.31 16.67 -2.26
CA ASP A 137 -7.88 16.89 -2.36
C ASP A 137 -7.06 15.80 -1.66
N ALA A 138 -7.54 15.19 -0.56
CA ALA A 138 -6.88 14.05 0.05
C ALA A 138 -6.88 12.84 -0.89
N SER A 139 -7.99 12.58 -1.58
CA SER A 139 -8.06 11.49 -2.57
C SER A 139 -7.10 11.71 -3.74
N LEU A 140 -6.97 12.95 -4.21
CA LEU A 140 -6.04 13.33 -5.27
C LEU A 140 -4.58 13.23 -4.83
N ALA A 141 -4.29 13.65 -3.58
CA ALA A 141 -2.96 13.52 -3.00
C ALA A 141 -2.54 12.05 -2.88
N LEU A 142 -3.45 11.19 -2.38
CA LEU A 142 -3.23 9.76 -2.28
C LEU A 142 -3.05 9.11 -3.65
N LEU A 143 -3.86 9.49 -4.64
CA LEU A 143 -3.71 9.02 -6.01
C LEU A 143 -2.34 9.38 -6.57
N ALA A 144 -1.93 10.65 -6.49
CA ALA A 144 -0.64 11.11 -7.00
C ALA A 144 0.56 10.48 -6.27
N TRP A 145 0.43 10.23 -4.96
CA TRP A 145 1.43 9.48 -4.20
C TRP A 145 1.48 8.01 -4.61
N ALA A 146 0.33 7.35 -4.76
CA ALA A 146 0.24 5.95 -5.14
C ALA A 146 0.83 5.70 -6.53
N THR A 147 0.56 6.57 -7.50
CA THR A 147 1.14 6.49 -8.85
C THR A 147 2.63 6.80 -8.85
N TYR A 148 3.12 7.70 -8.00
CA TYR A 148 4.56 7.92 -7.80
C TYR A 148 5.27 6.64 -7.32
N VAL A 149 4.71 5.97 -6.32
CA VAL A 149 5.23 4.68 -5.83
C VAL A 149 5.11 3.59 -6.90
N ALA A 150 4.00 3.57 -7.64
CA ALA A 150 3.77 2.63 -8.75
C ALA A 150 4.64 2.89 -9.99
N THR A 151 5.30 4.04 -10.09
CA THR A 151 6.24 4.36 -11.19
C THR A 151 7.70 4.46 -10.75
N ALA A 152 8.01 4.21 -9.47
CA ALA A 152 9.38 4.07 -9.00
C ALA A 152 10.15 3.04 -9.84
N PRO A 153 11.47 3.14 -10.03
CA PRO A 153 12.22 2.09 -10.72
C PRO A 153 12.31 0.87 -9.80
N THR A 154 11.74 -0.27 -10.20
CA THR A 154 12.05 -1.55 -9.52
C THR A 154 13.33 -2.09 -10.14
N LEU A 155 14.25 -2.57 -9.31
CA LEU A 155 15.22 -3.55 -9.78
C LEU A 155 14.42 -4.79 -10.24
N PRO A 156 14.69 -5.34 -11.43
CA PRO A 156 13.93 -6.47 -11.93
C PRO A 156 14.08 -7.67 -10.98
N GLY A 157 12.94 -8.20 -10.53
CA GLY A 157 12.84 -9.52 -9.92
C GLY A 157 13.17 -9.64 -8.43
N THR A 158 13.51 -8.57 -7.72
CA THR A 158 13.89 -8.69 -6.29
C THR A 158 13.12 -7.79 -5.33
N LEU A 159 12.89 -8.31 -4.11
CA LEU A 159 12.32 -7.56 -3.00
C LEU A 159 13.37 -6.57 -2.45
N PRO A 160 12.96 -5.35 -2.07
CA PRO A 160 13.85 -4.44 -1.35
C PRO A 160 14.42 -5.11 -0.09
N PRO A 161 15.68 -4.84 0.31
CA PRO A 161 16.31 -5.48 1.47
C PRO A 161 15.56 -5.32 2.79
N ARG A 162 14.71 -4.28 2.89
CA ARG A 162 13.81 -4.08 4.04
C ARG A 162 12.62 -5.03 4.01
N ALA A 163 11.92 -5.09 2.88
CA ALA A 163 10.79 -5.99 2.69
C ALA A 163 11.22 -7.45 2.89
N ARG A 164 12.37 -7.82 2.34
CA ARG A 164 12.95 -9.16 2.52
C ARG A 164 13.18 -9.51 4.00
N ARG A 165 13.77 -8.61 4.79
CA ARG A 165 13.94 -8.81 6.24
C ARG A 165 12.62 -8.98 6.98
N THR A 166 11.58 -8.22 6.61
CA THR A 166 10.25 -8.40 7.20
C THR A 166 9.66 -9.76 6.82
N LEU A 167 9.81 -10.19 5.57
CA LEU A 167 9.34 -11.50 5.12
C LEU A 167 10.00 -12.64 5.91
N GLU A 168 11.32 -12.59 6.07
CA GLU A 168 12.08 -13.54 6.89
C GLU A 168 11.60 -13.53 8.35
N ALA A 169 11.39 -12.35 8.93
CA ALA A 169 10.91 -12.22 10.31
C ALA A 169 9.49 -12.76 10.52
N VAL A 170 8.62 -12.65 9.51
CA VAL A 170 7.25 -13.21 9.52
C VAL A 170 7.28 -14.73 9.32
N ALA A 171 8.15 -15.22 8.43
CA ALA A 171 8.36 -16.65 8.24
C ALA A 171 8.89 -17.32 9.52
N GLU A 172 9.86 -16.70 10.19
CA GLU A 172 10.38 -17.15 11.49
C GLU A 172 9.30 -17.20 12.59
N ALA A 173 8.34 -16.27 12.56
CA ALA A 173 7.23 -16.26 13.51
C ALA A 173 6.16 -17.32 13.20
N LEU A 174 6.05 -17.75 11.94
CA LEU A 174 5.05 -18.73 11.48
C LEU A 174 5.51 -20.18 11.62
N PHE A 175 6.79 -20.45 11.37
CA PHE A 175 7.36 -21.80 11.43
C PHE A 175 8.23 -21.92 12.68
N PRO A 176 7.86 -22.76 13.66
CA PRO A 176 8.66 -22.97 14.86
C PRO A 176 10.05 -23.52 14.48
N GLN A 177 11.11 -23.01 15.12
CA GLN A 177 12.49 -23.42 14.85
C GLN A 177 12.96 -24.61 15.69
N GLU A 178 12.06 -25.22 16.48
CA GLU A 178 12.42 -26.33 17.37
C GLU A 178 12.84 -27.55 16.55
N GLY A 179 14.13 -27.91 16.64
CA GLY A 179 14.68 -29.14 16.03
C GLY A 179 15.38 -28.98 14.68
N ALA A 180 15.28 -27.82 14.00
CA ALA A 180 15.97 -27.62 12.73
C ALA A 180 17.47 -27.37 12.94
N THR A 181 18.32 -28.12 12.23
CA THR A 181 19.80 -28.00 12.30
C THR A 181 20.34 -26.68 11.75
N SER A 182 19.61 -26.02 10.84
CA SER A 182 19.96 -24.70 10.26
C SER A 182 18.71 -23.84 9.99
N PRO A 183 18.00 -23.36 11.03
CA PRO A 183 16.69 -22.71 10.88
C PRO A 183 16.71 -21.47 9.98
N ARG A 184 17.77 -20.67 10.08
CA ARG A 184 17.93 -19.41 9.33
C ARG A 184 18.10 -19.63 7.83
N VAL A 185 18.82 -20.67 7.43
CA VAL A 185 19.04 -21.01 6.01
C VAL A 185 17.71 -21.41 5.36
N ARG A 186 16.87 -22.18 6.06
CA ARG A 186 15.55 -22.61 5.58
C ARG A 186 14.57 -21.45 5.41
N ILE A 187 14.60 -20.48 6.34
CA ILE A 187 13.78 -19.26 6.22
C ILE A 187 14.20 -18.44 5.00
N GLN A 188 15.51 -18.38 4.70
CA GLN A 188 16.01 -17.73 3.50
C GLN A 188 15.56 -18.46 2.22
N GLU A 189 15.64 -19.80 2.19
CA GLU A 189 15.15 -20.61 1.06
C GLU A 189 13.65 -20.40 0.81
N LEU A 190 12.84 -20.31 1.87
CA LEU A 190 11.42 -20.00 1.78
C LEU A 190 11.19 -18.57 1.25
N ALA A 191 11.93 -17.59 1.75
CA ALA A 191 11.86 -16.21 1.27
C ALA A 191 12.24 -16.12 -0.22
N ASP A 192 13.28 -16.84 -0.65
CA ASP A 192 13.71 -16.94 -2.05
C ASP A 192 12.67 -17.60 -2.94
N ALA A 193 11.96 -18.61 -2.44
CA ALA A 193 10.86 -19.24 -3.18
C ALA A 193 9.70 -18.26 -3.40
N VAL A 194 9.30 -17.54 -2.34
CA VAL A 194 8.27 -16.50 -2.41
C VAL A 194 8.68 -15.38 -3.37
N GLU A 195 9.91 -14.91 -3.28
CA GLU A 195 10.43 -13.83 -4.12
C GLU A 195 10.44 -14.23 -5.60
N ARG A 196 10.88 -15.47 -5.93
CA ARG A 196 10.81 -16.01 -7.29
C ARG A 196 9.39 -16.07 -7.83
N GLN A 197 8.44 -16.55 -7.04
CA GLN A 197 7.04 -16.62 -7.46
C GLN A 197 6.46 -15.22 -7.72
N LEU A 198 6.79 -14.24 -6.87
CA LEU A 198 6.36 -12.85 -7.07
C LEU A 198 6.99 -12.25 -8.33
N ALA A 199 8.25 -12.58 -8.62
CA ALA A 199 8.95 -12.14 -9.83
C ALA A 199 8.29 -12.67 -11.11
N GLU A 200 7.84 -13.93 -11.12
CA GLU A 200 7.10 -14.53 -12.24
C GLU A 200 5.78 -13.82 -12.52
N ARG A 201 5.13 -13.26 -11.49
CA ARG A 201 3.86 -12.52 -11.62
C ARG A 201 4.04 -11.07 -12.08
N GLY A 202 5.27 -10.56 -12.08
CA GLY A 202 5.63 -9.25 -12.61
C GLY A 202 5.89 -8.17 -11.54
N PRO A 203 6.46 -7.02 -11.97
CA PRO A 203 7.03 -6.01 -11.07
C PRO A 203 5.99 -5.31 -10.18
N LEU A 204 4.74 -5.19 -10.63
CA LEU A 204 3.67 -4.58 -9.82
C LEU A 204 3.32 -5.45 -8.61
N VAL A 205 3.33 -6.77 -8.76
CA VAL A 205 3.03 -7.72 -7.68
C VAL A 205 4.11 -7.67 -6.60
N ILE A 206 5.40 -7.65 -7.00
CA ILE A 206 6.53 -7.44 -6.06
C ILE A 206 6.35 -6.14 -5.28
N ARG A 207 5.93 -5.05 -5.93
CA ARG A 207 5.73 -3.76 -5.23
C ARG A 207 4.53 -3.77 -4.30
N ALA A 208 3.40 -4.31 -4.74
CA ALA A 208 2.21 -4.44 -3.91
C ALA A 208 2.54 -5.27 -2.66
N PHE A 209 3.29 -6.37 -2.84
CA PHE A 209 3.77 -7.21 -1.74
C PHE A 209 4.80 -6.49 -0.85
N SER A 210 5.72 -5.72 -1.42
CA SER A 210 6.66 -4.89 -0.66
C SER A 210 5.93 -3.84 0.19
N GLY A 211 4.87 -3.24 -0.34
CA GLY A 211 3.99 -2.32 0.38
C GLY A 211 3.26 -3.01 1.52
N LEU A 212 2.74 -4.22 1.29
CA LEU A 212 2.13 -5.07 2.31
C LEU A 212 3.12 -5.40 3.43
N LEU A 213 4.35 -5.81 3.10
CA LEU A 213 5.41 -6.08 4.07
C LEU A 213 5.79 -4.82 4.86
N THR A 214 5.86 -3.66 4.20
CA THR A 214 6.12 -2.39 4.89
C THR A 214 5.00 -2.06 5.87
N PHE A 215 3.73 -2.29 5.50
CA PHE A 215 2.59 -2.11 6.41
C PHE A 215 2.67 -3.06 7.62
N VAL A 216 3.04 -4.32 7.39
CA VAL A 216 3.26 -5.32 8.45
C VAL A 216 4.41 -4.89 9.38
N ASP A 217 5.53 -4.43 8.82
CA ASP A 217 6.71 -3.98 9.57
C ASP A 217 6.44 -2.75 10.45
N TRP A 218 5.55 -1.86 10.00
CA TRP A 218 5.10 -0.67 10.73
C TRP A 218 3.98 -0.95 11.75
N ASN A 219 3.40 -2.15 11.77
CA ASN A 219 2.28 -2.46 12.65
C ASN A 219 2.56 -2.20 14.15
N PRO A 220 3.75 -2.53 14.70
CA PRO A 220 4.07 -2.23 16.09
C PRO A 220 4.03 -0.73 16.42
N ARG A 221 4.46 0.13 15.49
CA ARG A 221 4.42 1.60 15.66
C ARG A 221 3.00 2.13 15.64
N LEU A 222 2.22 1.69 14.67
CA LEU A 222 0.88 2.26 14.41
C LEU A 222 -0.16 1.79 15.44
N PHE A 223 -0.07 0.54 15.92
CA PHE A 223 -1.13 -0.07 16.73
C PHE A 223 -0.70 -0.45 18.14
N HIS A 224 0.60 -0.57 18.40
CA HIS A 224 1.15 -0.95 19.72
C HIS A 224 2.01 0.15 20.35
N LEU A 225 2.11 1.33 19.71
CA LEU A 225 2.90 2.49 20.16
C LEU A 225 4.37 2.14 20.45
N ARG A 226 4.91 1.12 19.78
CA ARG A 226 6.31 0.70 19.95
C ARG A 226 7.19 1.36 18.91
N TRP A 227 8.37 1.85 19.31
CA TRP A 227 9.30 2.50 18.39
C TRP A 227 10.04 1.52 17.46
N GLN A 228 10.17 0.27 17.86
CA GLN A 228 10.80 -0.80 17.07
C GLN A 228 9.87 -1.30 15.96
N ARG A 229 10.45 -1.78 14.86
CA ARG A 229 9.71 -2.40 13.75
C ARG A 229 9.53 -3.89 13.98
N LEU A 230 8.57 -4.52 13.30
CA LEU A 230 8.33 -5.96 13.46
C LEU A 230 9.61 -6.78 13.24
N SER A 231 10.36 -6.46 12.18
CA SER A 231 11.62 -7.14 11.85
C SER A 231 12.73 -6.98 12.89
N GLU A 232 12.61 -6.05 13.84
CA GLU A 232 13.58 -5.77 14.90
C GLU A 232 13.15 -6.36 16.25
N LEU A 233 11.89 -6.80 16.38
CA LEU A 233 11.35 -7.31 17.64
C LEU A 233 11.90 -8.72 17.97
N PRO A 234 12.03 -9.06 19.26
CA PRO A 234 12.20 -10.44 19.72
C PRO A 234 11.11 -11.35 19.16
N TRP A 235 11.43 -12.64 18.97
CA TRP A 235 10.51 -13.61 18.37
C TRP A 235 9.14 -13.67 19.05
N VAL A 236 9.11 -13.70 20.39
CA VAL A 236 7.86 -13.76 21.17
C VAL A 236 6.95 -12.57 20.88
N GLU A 237 7.54 -11.38 20.79
CA GLU A 237 6.80 -10.16 20.54
C GLU A 237 6.30 -10.11 19.09
N ARG A 238 7.09 -10.59 18.13
CA ARG A 238 6.65 -10.70 16.72
C ARG A 238 5.40 -11.55 16.59
N VAL A 239 5.37 -12.70 17.26
CA VAL A 239 4.21 -13.59 17.26
C VAL A 239 2.97 -12.89 17.83
N SER A 240 3.12 -12.22 18.97
CA SER A 240 2.01 -11.47 19.59
C SER A 240 1.45 -10.36 18.68
N VAL A 241 2.32 -9.65 17.96
CA VAL A 241 1.90 -8.61 17.02
C VAL A 241 1.12 -9.23 15.85
N LEU A 242 1.61 -10.31 15.25
CA LEU A 242 0.92 -10.97 14.13
C LEU A 242 -0.43 -11.56 14.56
N GLU A 243 -0.51 -12.16 15.75
CA GLU A 243 -1.78 -12.64 16.31
C GLU A 243 -2.77 -11.50 16.53
N SER A 244 -2.31 -10.37 17.08
CA SER A 244 -3.16 -9.18 17.24
C SER A 244 -3.63 -8.60 15.90
N MET A 245 -2.86 -8.79 14.81
CA MET A 245 -3.28 -8.38 13.47
C MET A 245 -4.43 -9.23 12.95
N GLU A 246 -4.37 -10.55 13.12
CA GLU A 246 -5.41 -11.50 12.71
C GLU A 246 -6.72 -11.26 13.46
N GLN A 247 -6.64 -10.92 14.75
CA GLN A 247 -7.80 -10.65 15.60
C GLN A 247 -8.36 -9.23 15.43
N SER A 248 -7.70 -8.38 14.66
CA SER A 248 -8.07 -6.97 14.53
C SER A 248 -9.48 -6.79 13.97
N ARG A 249 -10.20 -5.78 14.48
CA ARG A 249 -11.46 -5.30 13.89
C ARG A 249 -11.26 -4.62 12.55
N TRP A 250 -10.02 -4.19 12.26
CA TRP A 250 -9.66 -3.49 11.03
C TRP A 250 -9.41 -4.49 9.91
N LEU A 251 -10.29 -4.50 8.90
CA LEU A 251 -10.26 -5.44 7.78
C LEU A 251 -8.88 -5.51 7.10
N VAL A 252 -8.27 -4.35 6.83
CA VAL A 252 -6.95 -4.28 6.18
C VAL A 252 -5.87 -4.99 7.00
N ARG A 253 -5.89 -4.80 8.33
CA ARG A 253 -4.91 -5.40 9.25
C ARG A 253 -5.06 -6.92 9.32
N ARG A 254 -6.30 -7.40 9.38
CA ARG A 254 -6.63 -8.82 9.37
C ARG A 254 -6.29 -9.48 8.03
N GLN A 255 -6.65 -8.82 6.93
CA GLN A 255 -6.35 -9.32 5.58
C GLN A 255 -4.84 -9.44 5.35
N ALA A 256 -4.05 -8.48 5.83
CA ALA A 256 -2.60 -8.54 5.74
C ALA A 256 -2.03 -9.79 6.43
N ALA A 257 -2.46 -10.09 7.66
CA ALA A 257 -2.05 -11.28 8.38
C ALA A 257 -2.43 -12.58 7.64
N HIS A 258 -3.68 -12.66 7.15
CA HIS A 258 -4.13 -13.82 6.37
C HIS A 258 -3.35 -14.00 5.07
N THR A 259 -3.08 -12.92 4.33
CA THR A 259 -2.30 -12.99 3.08
C THR A 259 -0.89 -13.50 3.35
N MET A 260 -0.22 -13.03 4.41
CA MET A 260 1.10 -13.55 4.81
C MET A 260 1.05 -15.04 5.12
N LYS A 261 0.07 -15.44 5.94
CA LYS A 261 -0.08 -16.84 6.36
C LYS A 261 -0.38 -17.78 5.19
N LEU A 262 -1.30 -17.39 4.30
CA LEU A 262 -1.64 -18.18 3.13
C LEU A 262 -0.45 -18.33 2.20
N LEU A 263 0.26 -17.23 1.93
CA LEU A 263 1.36 -17.24 0.99
C LEU A 263 2.55 -18.06 1.52
N LEU A 264 2.94 -17.85 2.78
CA LEU A 264 4.02 -18.60 3.42
C LEU A 264 3.63 -20.07 3.68
N GLY A 265 2.42 -20.32 4.15
CA GLY A 265 1.91 -21.68 4.38
C GLY A 265 1.84 -22.49 3.09
N LEU A 266 1.39 -21.89 1.98
CA LEU A 266 1.36 -22.54 0.67
C LEU A 266 2.77 -22.94 0.21
N HIS A 267 3.79 -22.09 0.40
CA HIS A 267 5.16 -22.42 -0.01
C HIS A 267 5.83 -23.43 0.92
N GLY A 268 5.61 -23.31 2.23
CA GLY A 268 6.11 -24.28 3.21
C GLY A 268 5.55 -25.68 2.99
N TYR A 269 4.28 -25.79 2.56
CA TYR A 269 3.63 -27.09 2.31
C TYR A 269 3.86 -27.65 0.90
N SER A 270 3.92 -26.80 -0.12
CA SER A 270 4.05 -27.25 -1.52
C SER A 270 5.44 -27.75 -1.89
N GLN A 271 6.47 -27.46 -1.08
CA GLN A 271 7.84 -27.90 -1.33
C GLN A 271 8.19 -29.09 -0.40
N PRO A 272 8.27 -30.33 -0.92
CA PRO A 272 8.51 -31.52 -0.09
C PRO A 272 9.78 -31.45 0.74
N ALA A 273 10.84 -30.83 0.19
CA ALA A 273 12.10 -30.61 0.91
C ALA A 273 11.89 -29.71 2.15
N LEU A 274 11.33 -28.51 1.95
CA LEU A 274 11.02 -27.59 3.05
C LEU A 274 10.04 -28.22 4.07
N ARG A 275 9.11 -29.05 3.60
CA ARG A 275 8.12 -29.70 4.47
C ARG A 275 8.77 -30.62 5.50
N VAL A 276 9.72 -31.46 5.07
CA VAL A 276 10.45 -32.40 5.94
C VAL A 276 11.39 -31.61 6.86
N ASP A 277 12.08 -30.62 6.31
CA ASP A 277 13.11 -29.84 7.02
C ASP A 277 12.55 -28.85 8.04
N LEU A 278 11.36 -28.27 7.80
CA LEU A 278 10.67 -27.39 8.74
C LEU A 278 9.81 -28.18 9.74
N HIS A 279 9.84 -29.51 9.69
CA HIS A 279 8.96 -30.39 10.47
C HIS A 279 7.47 -30.02 10.32
N VAL A 280 7.06 -29.59 9.11
CA VAL A 280 5.68 -29.23 8.76
C VAL A 280 5.00 -30.44 8.12
N ASP A 281 4.99 -31.57 8.83
CA ASP A 281 4.35 -32.81 8.37
C ASP A 281 2.83 -32.78 8.60
N ASP A 282 2.13 -33.84 8.16
CA ASP A 282 0.68 -33.98 8.39
C ASP A 282 0.34 -33.98 9.88
N HIS A 283 1.25 -34.47 10.72
CA HIS A 283 1.10 -34.48 12.17
C HIS A 283 1.18 -33.07 12.76
N TRP A 284 2.14 -32.25 12.32
CA TRP A 284 2.22 -30.84 12.66
C TRP A 284 0.94 -30.11 12.25
N LEU A 285 0.44 -30.33 11.03
CA LEU A 285 -0.79 -29.69 10.56
C LEU A 285 -1.99 -30.13 11.40
N ALA A 286 -2.10 -31.43 11.69
CA ALA A 286 -3.14 -31.99 12.55
C ALA A 286 -3.11 -31.38 13.96
N SER A 287 -1.93 -31.32 14.58
CA SER A 287 -1.76 -30.71 15.90
C SER A 287 -2.12 -29.22 15.91
N ARG A 288 -1.81 -28.48 14.84
CA ARG A 288 -2.20 -27.07 14.70
C ARG A 288 -3.70 -26.90 14.52
N LEU A 289 -4.35 -27.77 13.75
CA LEU A 289 -5.80 -27.76 13.58
C LEU A 289 -6.50 -28.11 14.89
N GLU A 290 -5.98 -29.06 15.65
CA GLU A 290 -6.49 -29.46 16.96
C GLU A 290 -6.30 -28.34 17.99
N GLN A 291 -5.12 -27.73 18.07
CA GLN A 291 -4.88 -26.54 18.90
C GLN A 291 -5.83 -25.40 18.53
N ALA A 292 -6.01 -25.12 17.24
CA ALA A 292 -6.94 -24.09 16.78
C ALA A 292 -8.39 -24.42 17.14
N ARG A 293 -8.79 -25.69 17.08
CA ARG A 293 -10.12 -26.15 17.48
C ARG A 293 -10.34 -25.99 18.99
N ALA A 294 -9.40 -26.49 19.80
CA ALA A 294 -9.44 -26.37 21.26
C ALA A 294 -9.45 -24.91 21.72
N ARG A 295 -8.70 -24.02 21.05
CA ARG A 295 -8.74 -22.57 21.31
C ARG A 295 -10.09 -21.95 20.97
N ARG A 296 -10.70 -22.31 19.82
CA ARG A 296 -12.06 -21.86 19.47
C ARG A 296 -13.09 -22.31 20.49
N GLU A 297 -12.98 -23.53 21.00
CA GLU A 297 -13.85 -24.06 22.06
C GLU A 297 -13.70 -23.25 23.38
N ARG A 298 -12.50 -22.74 23.68
CA ARG A 298 -12.25 -21.81 24.80
C ARG A 298 -12.63 -20.35 24.51
N GLY A 299 -13.13 -20.03 23.32
CA GLY A 299 -13.41 -18.65 22.90
C GLY A 299 -12.14 -17.82 22.61
N GLU A 300 -10.96 -18.43 22.64
CA GLU A 300 -9.70 -17.81 22.24
C GLU A 300 -9.63 -17.69 20.72
N LYS A 301 -8.99 -16.63 20.23
CA LYS A 301 -8.74 -16.42 18.80
C LYS A 301 -7.25 -16.58 18.54
N GLY A 302 -6.87 -17.01 17.33
CA GLY A 302 -5.47 -17.05 16.91
C GLY A 302 -4.90 -18.47 16.72
N PRO A 303 -4.13 -18.72 15.64
CA PRO A 303 -3.47 -20.00 15.34
C PRO A 303 -1.97 -20.01 15.68
N TYR A 304 -1.42 -18.89 16.15
CA TYR A 304 0.01 -18.81 16.43
C TYR A 304 0.33 -19.59 17.72
N PRO A 305 1.44 -20.35 17.76
CA PRO A 305 1.96 -20.85 19.02
C PRO A 305 2.26 -19.66 19.92
N ILE A 306 1.61 -19.57 21.08
CA ILE A 306 2.10 -18.67 22.11
C ILE A 306 3.39 -19.31 22.62
N PRO A 307 4.54 -18.64 22.49
CA PRO A 307 5.78 -19.16 23.05
C PRO A 307 5.63 -19.37 24.54
N ALA A 308 6.16 -20.47 25.07
CA ALA A 308 6.41 -20.54 26.49
C ALA A 308 7.36 -19.40 26.86
N PRO A 309 7.10 -18.62 27.93
CA PRO A 309 8.08 -17.65 28.41
C PRO A 309 9.38 -18.41 28.70
N VAL A 310 10.48 -17.91 28.14
CA VAL A 310 11.82 -18.41 28.48
C VAL A 310 12.11 -17.88 29.88
N GLU A 311 12.17 -18.78 30.86
CA GLU A 311 12.69 -18.48 32.21
C GLU A 311 14.18 -18.11 32.17
#